data_AF-A0A975D4I3-F1
#
_entry.id   AF-A0A975D4I3-F1
#
_cell.length_a   1.000
_cell.length_b   1.000
_cell.length_c   1.000
_cell.angle_alpha   90.00
_cell.angle_beta   90.00
_cell.angle_gamma   90.00
#
_symmetry.space_group_name_H-M   'P 1'
#
loop_
_entity.id
_entity.type
_entity.pdbx_description
1 polymer ?
#
loop_
_entity_poly.entity_id
_entity_poly.type
_entity_poly.pdbx_seq_one_letter_code
_entity_poly.pdbx_strand_id
1 'polypeptide(L)'
;MADPRPEPSMEDILASIKRIIHDDPAPPRPMAAAMAPPVQAPPEPPRVAPADPAPPWPRRADPTPPDSILELTDRVPDAFQARHHAPAPPPQMAPAPAPAPVQRAVERLRQAEAEMPEPAPRPVPRDLLPRTPAPRSTGGDVTLDALVREMLQPMLADWIERNLPDMVERLVQAEIRRMTDKG
;
A
#
# COMPACT_ATOMS: atom_id res chain seq x y z
N MET A 1 30.17 -28.84 5.65
CA MET A 1 30.60 -27.47 5.33
C MET A 1 29.52 -26.86 4.44
N ALA A 2 28.81 -25.84 4.90
CA ALA A 2 27.76 -25.17 4.13
C ALA A 2 28.38 -23.98 3.41
N ASP A 3 28.32 -23.98 2.09
CA ASP A 3 28.80 -22.88 1.23
C ASP A 3 27.99 -21.60 1.53
N PRO A 4 28.63 -20.48 1.93
CA PRO A 4 27.94 -19.20 2.01
C PRO A 4 27.73 -18.72 0.57
N ARG A 5 26.52 -18.91 0.02
CA ARG A 5 26.16 -18.27 -1.24
C ARG A 5 26.29 -16.75 -1.02
N PRO A 6 27.17 -16.06 -1.75
CA PRO A 6 27.31 -14.62 -1.60
C PRO A 6 25.94 -13.99 -1.91
N GLU A 7 25.42 -13.20 -0.99
CA GLU A 7 24.22 -12.42 -1.28
C GLU A 7 24.52 -11.53 -2.49
N PRO A 8 23.69 -11.56 -3.54
CA PRO A 8 23.98 -10.84 -4.77
C PRO A 8 24.12 -9.35 -4.48
N SER A 9 25.12 -8.71 -5.10
CA SER A 9 25.31 -7.27 -4.96
C SER A 9 24.09 -6.54 -5.53
N MET A 10 23.80 -5.35 -5.01
CA MET A 10 22.69 -4.50 -5.49
C MET A 10 22.73 -4.31 -7.02
N GLU A 11 23.94 -4.20 -7.58
CA GLU A 11 24.16 -4.08 -9.02
C GLU A 11 23.81 -5.36 -9.79
N ASP A 12 24.02 -6.54 -9.20
CA ASP A 12 23.64 -7.83 -9.79
C ASP A 12 22.12 -7.99 -9.81
N ILE A 13 21.44 -7.54 -8.74
CA ILE A 13 19.98 -7.54 -8.66
C ILE A 13 19.40 -6.64 -9.76
N LEU A 14 19.93 -5.43 -9.91
CA LEU A 14 19.48 -4.49 -10.94
C LEU A 14 19.83 -4.95 -12.36
N ALA A 15 20.99 -5.57 -12.55
CA ALA A 15 21.38 -6.17 -13.82
C ALA A 15 20.48 -7.36 -14.18
N SER A 16 20.08 -8.18 -13.21
CA SER A 16 19.17 -9.32 -13.43
C SER A 16 17.76 -8.84 -13.83
N ILE A 17 17.22 -7.82 -13.14
CA ILE A 17 15.92 -7.23 -13.48
C ILE A 17 15.99 -6.59 -14.87
N LYS A 18 17.05 -5.84 -15.18
CA LYS A 18 17.26 -5.24 -16.51
C LYS A 18 17.34 -6.32 -17.59
N ARG A 19 18.06 -7.42 -17.35
CA ARG A 19 18.16 -8.53 -18.31
C ARG A 19 16.81 -9.20 -18.56
N ILE A 20 16.01 -9.48 -17.53
CA ILE A 20 14.70 -10.14 -17.69
C ILE A 20 13.71 -9.26 -18.45
N ILE A 21 13.77 -7.93 -18.26
CA ILE A 21 12.88 -7.01 -18.97
C ILE A 21 13.29 -6.81 -20.44
N HIS A 22 14.59 -6.94 -20.75
CA HIS A 22 15.09 -6.80 -22.12
C HIS A 22 15.12 -8.12 -22.90
N ASP A 23 15.30 -9.25 -22.21
CA ASP A 23 15.27 -10.60 -22.77
C ASP A 23 13.82 -11.11 -22.72
N ASP A 24 13.02 -10.67 -23.69
CA ASP A 24 11.70 -11.22 -23.96
C ASP A 24 11.86 -12.71 -24.35
N PRO A 25 11.29 -13.68 -23.61
CA PRO A 25 11.34 -15.07 -24.06
C PRO A 25 10.43 -15.20 -25.27
N ALA A 26 11.04 -15.19 -26.45
CA ALA A 26 10.35 -15.51 -27.70
C ALA A 26 9.59 -16.84 -27.52
N PRO A 27 8.33 -16.93 -27.98
CA PRO A 27 7.54 -18.14 -27.84
C PRO A 27 8.25 -19.33 -28.50
N PRO A 28 8.18 -20.54 -27.93
CA PRO A 28 8.86 -21.70 -28.48
C PRO A 28 8.37 -21.96 -29.91
N ARG A 29 9.30 -21.91 -30.88
CA ARG A 29 9.03 -22.37 -32.25
C ARG A 29 8.73 -23.87 -32.20
N PRO A 30 7.58 -24.33 -32.69
CA PRO A 30 7.32 -25.76 -32.78
C PRO A 30 8.25 -26.37 -33.83
N MET A 31 9.21 -27.14 -33.36
CA MET A 31 9.97 -28.08 -34.17
C MET A 31 9.18 -29.38 -34.26
N ALA A 32 9.18 -29.98 -35.45
CA ALA A 32 8.66 -31.31 -35.80
C ALA A 32 7.13 -31.46 -35.89
N ALA A 33 6.62 -31.27 -37.11
CA ALA A 33 5.51 -32.07 -37.61
C ALA A 33 6.06 -33.44 -38.05
N ALA A 34 5.86 -34.48 -37.24
CA ALA A 34 5.74 -35.85 -37.74
C ALA A 34 5.20 -36.78 -36.65
N MET A 35 4.07 -37.43 -36.98
CA MET A 35 3.40 -38.53 -36.29
C MET A 35 2.59 -38.19 -35.03
N ALA A 36 1.35 -37.75 -35.26
CA ALA A 36 0.26 -37.90 -34.30
C ALA A 36 -0.66 -39.10 -34.70
N PRO A 37 -1.11 -39.94 -33.75
CA PRO A 37 -2.10 -41.01 -33.94
C PRO A 37 -3.52 -40.43 -34.18
N PRO A 38 -4.56 -41.22 -34.55
CA PRO A 38 -5.78 -40.68 -35.15
C PRO A 38 -6.52 -39.73 -34.22
N VAL A 39 -6.88 -38.57 -34.77
CA VAL A 39 -7.57 -37.47 -34.09
C VAL A 39 -8.96 -37.93 -33.65
N GLN A 40 -9.19 -38.02 -32.34
CA GLN A 40 -10.55 -38.03 -31.78
C GLN A 40 -11.16 -36.65 -32.00
N ALA A 41 -12.43 -36.63 -32.42
CA ALA A 41 -13.17 -35.39 -32.64
C ALA A 41 -13.14 -34.49 -31.39
N PRO A 42 -12.95 -33.17 -31.54
CA PRO A 42 -12.95 -32.24 -30.41
C PRO A 42 -14.29 -32.33 -29.66
N PRO A 43 -14.32 -32.30 -28.31
CA PRO A 43 -15.56 -32.08 -27.61
C PRO A 43 -16.12 -30.71 -28.00
N GLU A 44 -17.42 -30.65 -28.32
CA GLU A 44 -18.11 -29.38 -28.54
C GLU A 44 -17.87 -28.46 -27.34
N PRO A 45 -17.45 -27.20 -27.55
CA PRO A 45 -17.33 -26.26 -26.45
C PRO A 45 -18.71 -26.07 -25.81
N PRO A 46 -18.80 -26.01 -24.47
CA PRO A 46 -20.06 -25.69 -23.82
C PRO A 46 -20.57 -24.36 -24.38
N ARG A 47 -21.82 -24.34 -24.87
CA ARG A 47 -22.47 -23.09 -25.27
C ARG A 47 -22.42 -22.13 -24.09
N VAL A 48 -21.60 -21.09 -24.23
CA VAL A 48 -21.57 -19.97 -23.30
C VAL A 48 -22.90 -19.26 -23.47
N ALA A 49 -23.79 -19.40 -22.48
CA ALA A 49 -24.94 -18.51 -22.36
C ALA A 49 -24.44 -17.05 -22.40
N PRO A 50 -25.20 -16.07 -22.92
CA PRO A 50 -24.77 -14.68 -22.94
C PRO A 50 -24.30 -14.31 -21.53
N ALA A 51 -23.00 -14.02 -21.42
CA ALA A 51 -22.40 -13.66 -20.15
C ALA A 51 -23.09 -12.38 -19.67
N ASP A 52 -23.66 -12.41 -18.47
CA ASP A 52 -24.05 -11.20 -17.76
C ASP A 52 -22.88 -10.22 -17.80
N PRO A 53 -23.12 -8.92 -18.07
CA PRO A 53 -22.05 -7.93 -18.01
C PRO A 53 -21.35 -8.04 -16.65
N ALA A 54 -20.02 -8.06 -16.67
CA ALA A 54 -19.21 -8.14 -15.46
C ALA A 54 -19.73 -7.13 -14.44
N PRO A 55 -20.00 -7.54 -13.19
CA PRO A 55 -20.55 -6.64 -12.20
C PRO A 55 -19.66 -5.41 -12.08
N PRO A 56 -20.22 -4.19 -11.97
CA PRO A 56 -19.41 -3.07 -11.53
C PRO A 56 -18.74 -3.46 -10.21
N TRP A 57 -17.53 -2.95 -10.00
CA TRP A 57 -16.71 -3.10 -8.78
C TRP A 57 -17.56 -3.50 -7.58
N PRO A 58 -17.22 -4.56 -6.84
CA PRO A 58 -18.04 -4.99 -5.73
C PRO A 58 -18.24 -3.78 -4.82
N ARG A 59 -19.46 -3.23 -4.81
CA ARG A 59 -19.83 -2.28 -3.78
C ARG A 59 -19.58 -3.07 -2.52
N ARG A 60 -18.64 -2.59 -1.70
CA ARG A 60 -18.56 -2.99 -0.31
C ARG A 60 -20.01 -2.85 0.16
N ALA A 61 -20.67 -3.98 0.44
CA ALA A 61 -22.04 -3.96 0.92
C ALA A 61 -22.04 -2.87 1.98
N ASP A 62 -22.93 -1.88 1.86
CA ASP A 62 -23.11 -0.90 2.91
C ASP A 62 -23.13 -1.75 4.18
N PRO A 63 -22.15 -1.62 5.10
CA PRO A 63 -22.28 -2.31 6.35
C PRO A 63 -23.58 -1.72 6.86
N THR A 64 -24.65 -2.53 6.86
CA THR A 64 -25.77 -2.29 7.75
C THR A 64 -25.03 -2.07 9.06
N PRO A 65 -24.98 -0.83 9.58
CA PRO A 65 -24.31 -0.63 10.84
C PRO A 65 -25.03 -1.64 11.73
N PRO A 66 -24.33 -2.59 12.37
CA PRO A 66 -24.98 -3.25 13.47
C PRO A 66 -25.47 -2.08 14.34
N ASP A 67 -26.75 -2.06 14.72
CA ASP A 67 -27.29 -1.12 15.72
C ASP A 67 -26.62 -1.30 17.10
N SER A 68 -25.45 -1.92 17.13
CA SER A 68 -24.50 -2.10 18.20
C SER A 68 -23.10 -2.00 17.59
N ILE A 69 -22.72 -0.77 17.24
CA ILE A 69 -21.33 -0.34 17.37
C ILE A 69 -20.95 -0.69 18.80
N LEU A 70 -20.21 -1.78 18.99
CA LEU A 70 -19.54 -2.23 20.22
C LEU A 70 -19.85 -1.35 21.43
N GLU A 71 -20.97 -1.61 22.11
CA GLU A 71 -21.16 -1.08 23.45
C GLU A 71 -20.00 -1.63 24.27
N LEU A 72 -19.12 -0.75 24.73
CA LEU A 72 -17.89 -1.07 25.48
C LEU A 72 -18.17 -1.77 26.84
N THR A 73 -19.43 -2.09 27.09
CA THR A 73 -19.97 -2.81 28.25
C THR A 73 -20.24 -4.29 27.97
N ASP A 74 -20.21 -4.76 26.72
CA ASP A 74 -20.29 -6.17 26.41
C ASP A 74 -19.01 -6.88 26.86
N ARG A 75 -19.14 -7.68 27.92
CA ARG A 75 -18.03 -8.46 28.46
C ARG A 75 -17.69 -9.56 27.46
N VAL A 76 -16.49 -9.45 26.86
CA VAL A 76 -15.91 -10.49 26.00
C VAL A 76 -16.12 -11.87 26.65
N PRO A 77 -16.65 -12.87 25.91
CA PRO A 77 -16.88 -14.19 26.45
C PRO A 77 -15.61 -14.75 27.11
N ASP A 78 -15.76 -15.29 28.31
CA ASP A 78 -14.73 -15.88 29.19
C ASP A 78 -13.90 -17.01 28.53
N ALA A 79 -14.16 -17.35 27.27
CA ALA A 79 -13.32 -18.24 26.46
C ALA A 79 -11.91 -17.67 26.19
N PHE A 80 -11.71 -16.35 26.38
CA PHE A 80 -10.40 -15.69 26.39
C PHE A 80 -9.76 -15.63 27.78
N GLN A 81 -10.19 -16.46 28.74
CA GLN A 81 -9.41 -16.68 29.96
C GLN A 81 -8.03 -17.17 29.56
N ALA A 82 -7.06 -16.25 29.67
CA ALA A 82 -5.65 -16.55 29.55
C ALA A 82 -5.39 -17.79 30.39
N ARG A 83 -4.74 -18.80 29.80
CA ARG A 83 -4.19 -19.94 30.54
C ARG A 83 -3.60 -19.36 31.82
N HIS A 84 -4.14 -19.71 32.99
CA HIS A 84 -3.53 -19.33 34.25
C HIS A 84 -2.14 -19.98 34.26
N HIS A 85 -1.15 -19.19 33.86
CA HIS A 85 0.24 -19.57 33.91
C HIS A 85 0.55 -19.77 35.39
N ALA A 86 0.98 -20.98 35.77
CA ALA A 86 1.58 -21.19 37.08
C ALA A 86 2.65 -20.10 37.30
N PRO A 87 2.81 -19.56 38.52
CA PRO A 87 3.77 -18.49 38.76
C PRO A 87 5.14 -18.95 38.28
N ALA A 88 5.64 -18.28 37.22
CA ALA A 88 6.98 -18.53 36.73
C ALA A 88 7.97 -18.20 37.86
N PRO A 89 9.07 -18.96 38.03
CA PRO A 89 10.12 -18.59 38.96
C PRO A 89 10.56 -17.14 38.70
N PRO A 90 10.91 -16.36 39.74
CA PRO A 90 11.32 -14.98 39.56
C PRO A 90 12.48 -14.95 38.54
N PRO A 91 12.44 -14.03 37.55
CA PRO A 91 13.52 -13.92 36.59
C PRO A 91 14.82 -13.69 37.36
N GLN A 92 15.75 -14.63 37.29
CA GLN A 92 17.12 -14.37 37.70
C GLN A 92 17.60 -13.23 36.79
N MET A 93 17.94 -12.08 37.36
CA MET A 93 18.55 -10.97 36.63
C MET A 93 19.82 -11.48 35.98
N ALA A 94 19.74 -11.85 34.70
CA ALA A 94 20.91 -11.91 33.85
C ALA A 94 21.59 -10.52 33.91
N PRO A 95 22.93 -10.44 33.94
CA PRO A 95 23.61 -9.15 33.85
C PRO A 95 23.05 -8.41 32.64
N ALA A 96 22.68 -7.15 32.85
CA ALA A 96 22.04 -6.34 31.81
C ALA A 96 22.85 -6.47 30.51
N PRO A 97 22.23 -6.86 29.38
CA PRO A 97 22.95 -6.97 28.13
C PRO A 97 23.59 -5.62 27.85
N ALA A 98 24.88 -5.63 27.52
CA ALA A 98 25.58 -4.42 27.13
C ALA A 98 24.76 -3.74 26.02
N PRO A 99 24.60 -2.39 26.04
CA PRO A 99 23.74 -1.72 25.10
C PRO A 99 24.15 -2.10 23.68
N ALA A 100 23.17 -2.50 22.88
CA ALA A 100 23.37 -2.86 21.49
C ALA A 100 24.13 -1.74 20.77
N PRO A 101 24.97 -2.05 19.75
CA PRO A 101 25.79 -1.05 19.07
C PRO A 101 24.97 0.15 18.55
N VAL A 102 23.72 -0.09 18.13
CA VAL A 102 22.78 0.95 17.71
C VAL A 102 22.41 1.89 18.86
N GLN A 103 22.15 1.38 20.07
CA GLN A 103 21.83 2.22 21.22
C GLN A 103 23.02 3.08 21.65
N ARG A 104 24.25 2.53 21.57
CA ARG A 104 25.47 3.33 21.80
C ARG A 104 25.65 4.44 20.76
N ALA A 105 25.31 4.17 19.49
CA ALA A 105 25.38 5.18 18.44
C ALA A 105 24.36 6.32 18.66
N VAL A 106 23.13 5.98 19.04
CA VAL A 106 22.07 6.96 19.39
C VAL A 106 22.49 7.82 20.58
N GLU A 107 23.08 7.23 21.61
CA GLU A 107 23.52 7.98 22.79
C GLU A 107 24.67 8.94 22.46
N ARG A 108 25.60 8.52 21.59
CA ARG A 108 26.67 9.41 21.10
C ARG A 108 26.14 10.57 20.26
N LEU A 109 25.09 10.35 19.46
CA LEU A 109 24.44 11.42 18.70
C LEU A 109 23.77 12.42 19.63
N ARG A 110 23.02 11.96 20.65
CA ARG A 110 22.40 12.84 21.65
C ARG A 110 23.41 13.66 22.42
N GLN A 111 24.54 13.06 22.78
CA GLN A 111 25.60 13.77 23.50
C GLN A 111 26.26 14.83 22.62
N ALA A 112 26.50 14.53 21.34
CA ALA A 112 26.99 15.51 20.38
C ALA A 112 25.99 16.66 20.15
N GLU A 113 24.69 16.39 20.18
CA GLU A 113 23.64 17.40 20.07
C GLU A 113 23.56 18.30 21.31
N ALA A 114 23.75 17.73 22.50
CA ALA A 114 23.80 18.48 23.76
C ALA A 114 25.06 19.34 23.92
N GLU A 115 26.19 18.92 23.33
CA GLU A 115 27.44 19.67 23.33
C GLU A 115 27.50 20.73 22.21
N MET A 116 26.55 20.71 21.28
CA MET A 116 26.46 21.70 20.22
C MET A 116 25.77 22.96 20.75
N PRO A 117 26.41 24.14 20.70
CA PRO A 117 25.78 25.38 21.14
C PRO A 117 24.53 25.64 20.30
N GLU A 118 23.41 25.90 20.98
CA GLU A 118 22.14 26.21 20.35
C GLU A 118 22.34 27.36 19.35
N PRO A 119 21.99 27.19 18.06
CA PRO A 119 22.11 28.28 17.10
C PRO A 119 21.13 29.36 17.51
N ALA A 120 21.64 30.43 18.14
CA ALA A 120 20.85 31.61 18.44
C ALA A 120 20.09 32.02 17.17
N PRO A 121 18.75 32.23 17.24
CA PRO A 121 17.97 32.58 16.07
C PRO A 121 18.43 33.94 15.57
N ARG A 122 19.29 33.94 14.56
CA ARG A 122 19.63 35.15 13.82
C ARG A 122 18.36 35.57 13.10
N PRO A 123 17.85 36.79 13.29
CA PRO A 123 16.73 37.27 12.50
C PRO A 123 17.19 37.34 11.05
N VAL A 124 16.76 36.38 10.24
CA VAL A 124 16.90 36.45 8.79
C VAL A 124 15.95 37.55 8.30
N PRO A 125 16.44 38.62 7.65
CA PRO A 125 15.58 39.59 7.00
C PRO A 125 14.61 38.86 6.08
N ARG A 126 13.35 39.30 6.04
CA ARG A 126 12.29 38.64 5.25
C ARG A 126 12.60 38.58 3.75
N ASP A 127 13.52 39.42 3.29
CA ASP A 127 14.04 39.48 1.92
C ASP A 127 15.12 38.43 1.61
N LEU A 128 15.66 37.76 2.64
CA LEU A 128 16.59 36.64 2.53
C LEU A 128 15.96 35.29 2.86
N LEU A 129 14.66 35.26 3.24
CA LEU A 129 13.94 33.99 3.20
C LEU A 129 13.95 33.51 1.75
N PRO A 130 14.38 32.27 1.48
CA PRO A 130 14.17 31.69 0.17
C PRO A 130 12.65 31.75 -0.05
N ARG A 131 12.22 32.61 -0.97
CA ARG A 131 10.89 32.49 -1.57
C ARG A 131 10.79 31.01 -1.92
N THR A 132 9.87 30.30 -1.27
CA THR A 132 9.53 28.93 -1.65
C THR A 132 9.47 28.94 -3.15
N PRO A 133 10.39 28.23 -3.86
CA PRO A 133 10.24 28.15 -5.29
C PRO A 133 8.88 27.48 -5.46
N ALA A 134 7.91 28.23 -5.98
CA ALA A 134 6.81 27.61 -6.70
C ALA A 134 7.46 26.55 -7.58
N PRO A 135 6.94 25.31 -7.63
CA PRO A 135 7.56 24.24 -8.40
C PRO A 135 7.69 24.75 -9.83
N ARG A 136 8.88 25.25 -10.14
CA ARG A 136 9.28 25.54 -11.49
C ARG A 136 9.54 24.16 -12.01
N SER A 137 8.74 23.74 -12.97
CA SER A 137 9.05 22.62 -13.85
C SER A 137 10.36 22.94 -14.57
N THR A 138 11.47 22.93 -13.84
CA THR A 138 12.80 22.95 -14.38
C THR A 138 12.98 21.56 -14.97
N GLY A 139 13.00 21.54 -16.30
CA GLY A 139 12.99 20.34 -17.11
C GLY A 139 14.03 19.32 -16.64
N GLY A 140 13.58 18.07 -16.56
CA GLY A 140 14.38 16.91 -16.23
C GLY A 140 13.50 15.73 -15.90
N ASP A 141 12.47 15.95 -15.08
CA ASP A 141 11.73 14.83 -14.48
C ASP A 141 10.26 14.95 -14.87
N VAL A 142 9.88 14.34 -16.00
CA VAL A 142 8.51 13.82 -16.12
C VAL A 142 8.41 12.77 -15.01
N THR A 143 8.00 13.20 -13.83
CA THR A 143 7.80 12.29 -12.71
C THR A 143 6.70 11.31 -13.11
N LEU A 144 6.84 10.05 -12.70
CA LEU A 144 5.82 9.04 -12.96
C LEU A 144 4.44 9.51 -12.45
N ASP A 145 4.41 10.29 -11.36
CA ASP A 145 3.18 10.93 -10.86
C ASP A 145 2.56 11.87 -11.89
N ALA A 146 3.35 12.72 -12.53
CA ALA A 146 2.85 13.64 -13.56
C ALA A 146 2.27 12.86 -14.75
N LEU A 147 2.94 11.81 -15.21
CA LEU A 147 2.46 10.99 -16.32
C LEU A 147 1.19 10.20 -15.96
N VAL A 148 1.17 9.56 -14.80
CA VAL A 148 0.01 8.81 -14.31
C VAL A 148 -1.18 9.74 -14.09
N ARG A 149 -0.95 10.95 -13.57
CA ARG A 149 -1.99 11.97 -13.43
C ARG A 149 -2.54 12.40 -14.78
N GLU A 150 -1.70 12.68 -15.76
CA GLU A 150 -2.17 13.03 -17.11
C GLU A 150 -3.01 11.92 -17.74
N MET A 151 -2.69 10.66 -17.45
CA MET A 151 -3.47 9.52 -17.96
C MET A 151 -4.77 9.27 -17.18
N LEU A 152 -4.78 9.41 -15.86
CA LEU A 152 -5.94 9.10 -15.02
C LEU A 152 -6.94 10.26 -14.89
N GLN A 153 -6.47 11.50 -15.00
CA GLN A 153 -7.32 12.68 -14.87
C GLN A 153 -8.52 12.69 -15.83
N PRO A 154 -8.40 12.40 -17.15
CA PRO A 154 -9.56 12.40 -18.04
C PRO A 154 -10.57 11.30 -17.68
N MET A 155 -10.10 10.10 -17.30
CA MET A 155 -11.00 9.00 -16.93
C MET A 155 -11.76 9.29 -15.64
N LEU A 156 -11.11 9.92 -14.67
CA LEU A 156 -11.74 10.32 -13.41
C LEU A 156 -12.70 11.49 -13.60
N ALA A 157 -12.36 12.47 -14.44
CA ALA A 157 -13.24 13.60 -14.76
C ALA A 157 -14.55 13.12 -15.39
N ASP A 158 -14.46 12.31 -16.45
CA ASP A 158 -15.63 11.73 -17.13
C ASP A 158 -16.50 10.91 -16.17
N TRP A 159 -15.88 10.18 -15.25
CA TRP A 159 -16.61 9.41 -14.25
C TRP A 159 -17.32 10.33 -13.25
N ILE A 160 -16.63 11.36 -12.73
CA ILE A 160 -17.22 12.31 -11.78
C ILE A 160 -18.41 13.01 -12.46
N GLU A 161 -18.29 13.51 -13.69
CA GLU A 161 -19.39 14.18 -14.38
C GLU A 161 -20.64 13.29 -14.51
N ARG A 162 -20.44 11.99 -14.77
CA ARG A 162 -21.55 11.03 -14.92
C ARG A 162 -22.16 10.57 -13.59
N ASN A 163 -21.38 10.54 -12.51
CA ASN A 163 -21.82 9.94 -11.23
C ASN A 163 -22.12 10.98 -10.14
N LEU A 164 -21.58 12.19 -10.25
CA LEU A 164 -21.76 13.26 -9.26
C LEU A 164 -23.23 13.67 -9.06
N PRO A 165 -24.07 13.82 -10.12
CA PRO A 165 -25.45 14.26 -9.94
C PRO A 165 -26.25 13.33 -9.00
N ASP A 166 -26.21 12.02 -9.25
CA ASP A 166 -26.90 11.01 -8.43
C ASP A 166 -26.42 11.02 -6.97
N MET A 167 -25.11 11.10 -6.76
CA MET A 167 -24.54 11.15 -5.41
C MET A 167 -25.01 12.38 -4.63
N VAL A 168 -25.05 13.55 -5.27
CA VAL A 168 -25.50 14.79 -4.65
C VAL A 168 -27.00 14.73 -4.35
N GLU A 169 -27.83 14.24 -5.26
CA GLU A 169 -29.27 14.09 -5.03
C GLU A 169 -29.56 13.20 -3.81
N ARG A 170 -28.87 12.06 -3.70
CA ARG A 170 -29.01 11.16 -2.54
C ARG A 170 -28.57 11.81 -1.23
N LEU A 171 -27.47 12.55 -1.25
CA LEU A 171 -26.96 13.24 -0.05
C LEU A 171 -27.89 14.38 0.37
N VAL A 172 -28.39 15.17 -0.58
CA VAL A 172 -29.35 16.26 -0.32
C VAL A 172 -30.67 15.71 0.20
N GLN A 173 -31.20 14.62 -0.38
CA GLN A 173 -32.41 13.98 0.14
C GLN A 173 -32.21 13.47 1.58
N ALA A 174 -31.04 12.89 1.89
CA ALA A 174 -30.70 12.47 3.24
C ALA A 174 -30.62 13.67 4.20
N GLU A 175 -30.00 14.78 3.78
CA GLU A 175 -29.88 15.99 4.60
C GLU A 175 -31.23 16.66 4.84
N ILE A 176 -32.12 16.72 3.84
CA ILE A 176 -33.48 17.25 4.00
C ILE A 176 -34.27 16.40 5.00
N ARG A 177 -34.24 15.07 4.84
CA ARG A 177 -34.92 14.16 5.78
C ARG A 177 -34.41 14.36 7.21
N ARG A 178 -33.10 14.51 7.39
CA ARG A 178 -32.49 14.81 8.68
C ARG A 178 -32.94 16.15 9.27
N MET A 179 -33.05 17.19 8.45
CA MET A 179 -33.56 18.50 8.90
C MET A 179 -35.05 18.46 9.25
N THR A 180 -35.85 17.69 8.52
CA THR A 180 -37.28 17.53 8.76
C THR A 180 -37.58 16.65 9.98
N ASP A 181 -36.77 15.64 10.28
CA ASP A 181 -36.91 14.81 11.49
C ASP A 181 -36.51 15.57 12.77
N LYS A 182 -35.56 16.50 12.65
CA LYS A 182 -35.03 17.29 13.78
C LYS A 182 -35.81 18.58 14.05
N GLY A 183 -36.70 19.00 13.15
CA GLY A 183 -37.52 20.22 13.27
C GLY A 183 -38.93 19.91 13.74
#